data_AF-A0A486XKF2-F1
#
_entry.id   AF-A0A486XKF2-F1
#
_cell.length_a   1.000
_cell.length_b   1.000
_cell.length_c   1.000
_cell.angle_alpha   90.00
_cell.angle_beta   90.00
_cell.angle_gamma   90.00
#
_symmetry.space_group_name_H-M   'P 1'
#
loop_
_entity.id
_entity.type
_entity.pdbx_description
1 polymer ?
#
loop_
_entity_poly.entity_id
_entity_poly.type
_entity_poly.pdbx_seq_one_letter_code
_entity_poly.pdbx_strand_id
1 'polypeptide(L)'
;MTNISLHRLILRDWRAQKWQVLLLLACIASALVVVHFAHLNRQLTIAQDLLYQQRDQLDIEWRNLLLEQRALAEHSRVEDIARNRLQMIRPAAAQDVAVTVP
;
A
#
# COMPACT_ATOMS: atom_id res chain seq x y z
N MET A 1 44.64 -58.33 -20.94
CA MET A 1 43.67 -57.86 -19.92
C MET A 1 44.19 -56.55 -19.34
N THR A 2 43.91 -55.43 -19.99
CA THR A 2 44.38 -54.10 -19.59
C THR A 2 43.40 -53.52 -18.57
N ASN A 3 43.82 -53.51 -17.31
CA ASN A 3 43.09 -52.89 -16.21
C ASN A 3 43.27 -51.37 -16.30
N ILE A 4 42.54 -50.73 -17.22
CA ILE A 4 42.57 -49.28 -17.40
C ILE A 4 41.81 -48.67 -16.22
N SER A 5 42.53 -47.95 -15.36
CA SER A 5 42.01 -47.32 -14.15
C SER A 5 41.18 -46.08 -14.50
N LEU A 6 39.95 -46.31 -14.96
CA LEU A 6 38.95 -45.29 -15.30
C LEU A 6 38.77 -44.24 -14.21
N HIS A 7 38.83 -44.66 -12.94
CA HIS A 7 38.72 -43.77 -11.79
C HIS A 7 39.82 -42.69 -11.78
N ARG A 8 41.05 -42.99 -12.22
CA ARG A 8 42.14 -41.99 -12.30
C ARG A 8 41.98 -41.06 -13.49
N LEU A 9 41.41 -41.53 -14.59
CA LEU A 9 41.17 -40.69 -15.77
C LEU A 9 40.10 -39.64 -15.47
N ILE A 10 39.00 -40.04 -14.83
CA ILE A 10 37.94 -39.13 -14.38
C ILE A 10 38.47 -38.09 -13.39
N LEU A 11 39.31 -38.51 -12.44
CA LEU A 11 39.97 -37.60 -11.49
C LEU A 11 40.94 -36.61 -12.18
N ARG A 12 41.59 -37.01 -13.29
CA ARG A 12 42.49 -36.15 -14.07
C ARG A 12 41.71 -35.20 -14.98
N ASP A 13 40.66 -35.68 -15.62
CA ASP A 13 39.76 -34.86 -16.46
C ASP A 13 39.00 -33.85 -15.61
N TRP A 14 38.60 -34.19 -14.39
CA TRP A 14 38.04 -33.25 -13.41
C TRP A 14 39.02 -32.12 -13.06
N ARG A 15 40.33 -32.39 -13.06
CA ARG A 15 41.37 -31.38 -12.81
C ARG A 15 41.66 -30.50 -14.03
N ALA A 16 41.46 -31.02 -15.25
CA ALA A 16 41.63 -30.28 -16.50
C ALA A 16 40.40 -29.41 -16.82
N GLN A 17 39.20 -29.92 -16.55
CA GLN A 17 37.92 -29.31 -16.93
C GLN A 17 37.28 -28.46 -15.82
N LYS A 18 38.08 -27.95 -14.88
CA LYS A 18 37.60 -27.17 -13.73
C LYS A 18 36.76 -25.95 -14.13
N TRP A 19 37.13 -25.30 -15.23
CA TRP A 19 36.44 -24.12 -15.74
C TRP A 19 34.99 -24.41 -16.15
N GLN A 20 34.73 -25.56 -16.76
CA GLN A 20 33.37 -25.89 -17.21
C GLN A 20 32.48 -26.28 -16.03
N VAL A 21 33.02 -27.01 -15.05
CA VAL A 21 32.31 -27.32 -13.81
C VAL A 21 31.98 -26.05 -13.04
N LEU A 22 32.92 -25.09 -12.98
CA LEU A 22 32.71 -23.79 -12.34
C LEU A 22 31.62 -22.98 -13.06
N LEU A 23 31.66 -22.90 -14.39
CA LEU A 23 30.62 -22.21 -15.17
C LEU A 23 29.25 -22.85 -15.01
N LEU A 24 29.17 -24.18 -14.95
CA LEU A 24 27.92 -24.89 -14.71
C LEU A 24 27.37 -24.57 -13.32
N LEU A 25 28.22 -24.58 -12.29
CA LEU A 25 27.83 -24.17 -10.93
C LEU A 25 27.40 -22.70 -10.89
N ALA A 26 28.12 -21.81 -11.57
CA ALA A 26 27.76 -20.39 -11.66
C ALA A 26 26.41 -20.18 -12.35
N CYS A 27 26.11 -20.96 -13.39
CA CYS A 27 24.83 -20.91 -14.08
C CYS A 27 23.67 -21.38 -13.17
N ILE A 28 23.85 -22.49 -12.45
CA ILE A 28 22.87 -22.97 -11.47
C ILE A 28 22.67 -21.95 -10.35
N ALA A 29 23.75 -21.40 -9.80
CA ALA A 29 23.69 -20.37 -8.77
C ALA A 29 22.95 -19.12 -9.29
N SER A 30 23.24 -18.69 -10.52
CA SER A 30 22.55 -17.57 -11.16
C SER A 30 21.05 -17.83 -11.29
N ALA A 31 20.65 -19.02 -11.75
CA ALA A 31 19.24 -19.39 -11.85
C ALA A 31 18.53 -19.34 -10.48
N LEU A 32 19.15 -19.88 -9.42
CA LEU A 32 18.62 -19.83 -8.06
C LEU A 32 18.52 -18.41 -7.52
N VAL A 33 19.54 -17.58 -7.74
CA VAL A 33 19.56 -16.17 -7.32
C VAL A 33 18.45 -15.39 -8.00
N VAL A 34 18.24 -15.59 -9.31
CA VAL A 34 17.16 -14.91 -10.05
C VAL A 34 15.78 -15.27 -9.47
N VAL A 35 15.53 -16.56 -9.21
CA VAL A 35 14.26 -17.01 -8.61
C VAL A 35 14.09 -16.43 -7.19
N HIS A 36 15.17 -16.43 -6.40
CA HIS A 36 15.15 -15.84 -5.07
C HIS A 36 14.85 -14.34 -5.10
N PHE A 37 15.47 -13.61 -6.02
CA PHE A 37 15.25 -12.18 -6.18
C PHE A 37 13.81 -11.87 -6.63
N ALA A 38 13.26 -12.68 -7.54
CA ALA A 38 11.85 -12.56 -7.94
C ALA A 38 10.91 -12.81 -6.74
N HIS A 39 11.23 -13.76 -5.88
CA HIS A 39 10.45 -14.03 -4.67
C HIS A 39 10.51 -12.86 -3.67
N LEU A 40 11.70 -12.32 -3.42
CA LEU A 40 11.88 -11.15 -2.56
C LEU A 40 11.15 -9.92 -3.12
N ASN A 41 11.26 -9.69 -4.44
CA ASN A 41 10.56 -8.61 -5.11
C ASN A 41 9.04 -8.73 -4.90
N ARG A 42 8.49 -9.93 -5.11
CA ARG A 42 7.07 -10.20 -4.86
C ARG A 42 6.65 -9.95 -3.40
N GLN A 43 7.47 -10.34 -2.44
CA GLN A 43 7.18 -10.07 -1.02
C GLN A 43 7.18 -8.57 -0.70
N LEU A 44 8.16 -7.83 -1.22
CA LEU A 44 8.28 -6.39 -1.05
C LEU A 44 7.09 -5.64 -1.68
N THR A 45 6.66 -6.05 -2.88
CA THR A 45 5.47 -5.50 -3.54
C THR A 45 4.22 -5.74 -2.70
N ILE A 46 4.03 -6.95 -2.18
CA ILE A 46 2.87 -7.26 -1.32
C ILE A 46 2.87 -6.37 -0.06
N ALA A 47 4.03 -6.22 0.59
CA ALA A 47 4.13 -5.36 1.77
C ALA A 47 3.80 -3.90 1.46
N GLN A 48 4.25 -3.40 0.30
CA GLN A 48 3.92 -2.06 -0.16
C GLN A 48 2.42 -1.90 -0.47
N ASP A 49 1.81 -2.87 -1.16
CA ASP A 49 0.39 -2.87 -1.49
C ASP A 49 -0.47 -2.85 -0.22
N LEU A 50 -0.08 -3.60 0.81
CA LEU A 50 -0.77 -3.60 2.12
C LEU A 50 -0.77 -2.21 2.77
N LEU A 51 0.36 -1.50 2.72
CA LEU A 51 0.45 -0.14 3.26
C LEU A 51 -0.42 0.84 2.48
N TYR A 52 -0.48 0.71 1.15
CA TYR A 52 -1.39 1.52 0.34
C TYR A 52 -2.85 1.23 0.66
N GLN A 53 -3.23 -0.04 0.83
CA GLN A 53 -4.59 -0.42 1.24
C GLN A 53 -4.98 0.18 2.60
N GLN A 54 -4.07 0.15 3.57
CA GLN A 54 -4.30 0.76 4.89
C GLN A 54 -4.50 2.27 4.78
N ARG A 55 -3.68 2.96 4.00
CA ARG A 55 -3.84 4.39 3.75
C ARG A 55 -5.19 4.70 3.10
N ASP A 56 -5.54 3.97 2.06
CA ASP A 56 -6.80 4.20 1.35
C ASP A 56 -8.02 3.93 2.25
N GLN A 57 -7.95 2.95 3.14
CA GLN A 57 -8.98 2.73 4.16
C GLN A 57 -9.11 3.94 5.11
N LEU A 58 -7.99 4.45 5.63
CA LEU A 58 -7.99 5.64 6.50
C LEU A 58 -8.54 6.87 5.78
N ASP A 59 -8.23 7.05 4.49
CA ASP A 59 -8.78 8.14 3.69
C ASP A 59 -10.29 8.04 3.52
N ILE A 60 -10.84 6.83 3.38
CA ILE A 60 -12.29 6.60 3.35
C ILE A 60 -12.91 6.95 4.69
N GLU A 61 -12.33 6.48 5.79
CA GLU A 61 -12.81 6.78 7.15
C GLU A 61 -12.78 8.29 7.43
N TRP A 62 -11.68 8.96 7.07
CA TRP A 62 -11.54 10.41 7.19
C TRP A 62 -12.61 11.16 6.40
N ARG A 63 -12.85 10.75 5.15
CA ARG A 63 -13.91 11.33 4.31
C ARG A 63 -15.29 11.14 4.93
N ASN A 64 -15.57 9.97 5.50
CA ASN A 64 -16.84 9.71 6.18
C ASN A 64 -17.00 10.61 7.41
N LEU A 65 -15.97 10.72 8.26
CA LEU A 65 -15.97 11.60 9.42
C LEU A 65 -16.15 13.07 9.02
N LEU A 66 -15.53 13.51 7.93
CA LEU A 66 -15.69 14.87 7.43
C LEU A 66 -17.13 15.14 6.97
N LEU A 67 -17.76 14.17 6.31
CA LEU A 67 -19.18 14.27 5.92
C LEU A 67 -20.08 14.33 7.16
N GLU A 68 -19.82 13.52 8.17
CA GLU A 68 -20.55 13.55 9.45
C GLU A 68 -20.40 14.91 10.15
N GLN A 69 -19.18 15.45 10.22
CA GLN A 69 -18.95 16.78 10.80
C GLN A 69 -19.67 17.89 10.03
N ARG A 70 -19.66 17.85 8.69
CA ARG A 70 -20.40 18.81 7.88
C ARG A 70 -21.91 18.69 8.09
N ALA A 71 -22.44 17.49 8.23
CA ALA A 71 -23.85 17.28 8.56
C ALA A 71 -24.21 17.83 9.97
N LEU A 72 -23.28 17.72 10.93
CA LEU A 72 -23.45 18.28 12.28
C LEU A 72 -23.25 19.81 12.37
N ALA A 73 -22.46 20.37 11.46
CA ALA A 73 -22.13 21.79 11.37
C ALA A 73 -23.02 22.57 10.37
N GLU A 74 -23.78 21.86 9.55
CA GLU A 74 -24.86 22.42 8.73
C GLU A 74 -25.83 23.19 9.65
N HIS A 75 -26.18 24.41 9.24
CA HIS A 75 -26.95 25.39 10.02
C HIS A 75 -28.25 24.86 10.63
N SER A 76 -28.73 23.68 10.21
CA SER A 76 -29.92 23.01 10.72
C SER A 76 -29.90 22.81 12.23
N ARG A 77 -28.76 22.49 12.86
CA ARG A 77 -28.71 22.30 14.32
C ARG A 77 -28.91 23.61 15.08
N VAL A 78 -28.37 24.71 14.56
CA VAL A 78 -28.55 26.05 15.15
C VAL A 78 -29.98 26.53 14.92
N GLU A 79 -30.52 26.35 13.71
CA GLU A 79 -31.92 26.67 13.40
C GLU A 79 -32.91 25.83 14.22
N ASP A 80 -32.68 24.53 14.39
CA ASP A 80 -33.56 23.65 15.17
C ASP A 80 -33.54 23.99 16.66
N ILE A 81 -32.38 24.33 17.22
CA ILE A 81 -32.30 24.81 18.61
C ILE A 81 -33.00 26.17 18.73
N ALA A 82 -32.78 27.10 17.80
CA ALA A 82 -33.42 28.40 17.81
C ALA A 82 -34.96 28.29 17.68
N ARG A 83 -35.46 27.43 16.79
CA ARG A 83 -36.88 27.26 16.53
C ARG A 83 -37.58 26.46 17.62
N ASN A 84 -36.98 25.36 18.08
CA ASN A 84 -37.64 24.43 19.02
C ASN A 84 -37.35 24.72 20.49
N ARG A 85 -36.15 25.15 20.87
CA ARG A 85 -35.82 25.48 22.28
C ARG A 85 -36.01 26.94 22.63
N LEU A 86 -35.72 27.84 21.70
CA LEU A 86 -35.86 29.29 21.93
C LEU A 86 -37.19 29.86 21.39
N GLN A 87 -38.04 29.02 20.77
CA GLN A 87 -39.29 29.41 20.12
C GLN A 87 -39.14 30.61 19.17
N MET A 88 -37.98 30.76 18.54
CA MET A 88 -37.75 31.84 17.59
C MET A 88 -38.57 31.62 16.32
N ILE A 89 -39.36 32.64 15.97
CA ILE A 89 -40.21 32.69 14.80
C ILE A 89 -39.58 33.69 13.82
N ARG A 90 -39.52 33.35 12.53
CA ARG A 90 -38.98 34.26 11.52
C ARG A 90 -39.88 35.50 11.44
N PRO A 91 -39.36 36.72 11.68
CA PRO A 91 -40.18 37.92 11.67
C PRO A 91 -40.76 38.16 10.27
N ALA A 92 -42.03 38.58 10.22
CA ALA A 92 -42.68 38.99 8.97
C ALA A 92 -42.10 40.31 8.45
N ALA A 93 -42.08 40.50 7.12
CA ALA A 93 -41.38 41.58 6.41
C ALA A 93 -41.68 43.03 6.88
N ALA A 94 -42.75 43.25 7.64
CA ALA A 94 -43.08 44.55 8.24
C ALA A 94 -42.21 44.89 9.48
N GLN A 95 -41.38 43.95 9.96
CA GLN A 95 -40.62 44.06 11.21
C GLN A 95 -39.09 44.07 10.98
N ASP A 96 -38.64 43.93 9.73
CA ASP A 96 -37.22 43.94 9.38
C ASP A 96 -36.71 45.39 9.28
N VAL A 97 -35.82 45.78 10.18
CA VAL A 97 -35.06 47.04 10.10
C VAL A 97 -33.64 46.72 9.65
N ALA A 98 -33.34 47.02 8.39
CA ALA A 98 -31.99 46.89 7.85
C ALA A 98 -31.10 48.00 8.44
N VAL A 99 -30.20 47.63 9.35
CA VAL A 99 -29.19 48.55 9.87
C VAL A 99 -28.00 48.54 8.91
N THR A 100 -27.87 49.59 8.10
CA THR A 100 -26.68 49.84 7.29
C THR A 100 -25.53 50.19 8.22
N VAL A 101 -24.54 49.31 8.31
CA VAL A 101 -23.27 49.62 8.99
C VAL A 101 -22.46 50.62 8.14
N PRO A 102 -21.80 51.61 8.77
CA PRO A 102 -21.09 52.69 8.10
C PRO A 102 -19.84 52.24 7.35
#